data_AF-A0A292S634-F1
#
_entry.id   AF-A0A292S634-F1
#
_cell.length_a   1.000
_cell.length_b   1.000
_cell.length_c   1.000
_cell.angle_alpha   90.00
_cell.angle_beta   90.00
_cell.angle_gamma   90.00
#
_symmetry.space_group_name_H-M   'P 1'
#
loop_
_entity.id
_entity.type
_entity.pdbx_description
1 polymer ?
#
loop_
_entity_poly.entity_id
_entity_poly.type
_entity_poly.pdbx_seq_one_letter_code
_entity_poly.pdbx_strand_id
1 'polypeptide(L)'
;MSVVNQEVEKLINIGFTYHQDGCLDEAENAYQEVLTIDGKNAEVFNLLGVLKLQQNDVISAINWIEKAVEIKPDVYFYETLFQAYVRAGLFKQIVAREKEVLEKFPDNFSLLFNIALANKKTKNIRAAIKFYDKALKINPGSYLAWFNLSHLYSIEGETENAVSALKICKKIRPNDIDTDYFLSLALMRTKNYDKGLKLFETRLCRETATALQNKTYPNKATKETLWKGENIKNKTIYVYYEAGFGDVIMFSRYLPLLANRCGKLLFLPQKQLVPLFRDNPLGIDVVIDKYIPECDMNFDVHAPLLSLPYLLGLKGDKVFAYPEGYIRPNKELAEEFKKKYFNNDKIKVGIKWQGNTYYDQDRVIPTKFFKPLMAVENTQYYSFQTF
;
A
#
# COMPACT_ATOMS: atom_id res chain seq x y z
N MET A 1 42.11 -33.84 -15.30
CA MET A 1 41.24 -33.74 -14.11
C MET A 1 41.59 -34.91 -13.20
N SER A 2 41.81 -34.66 -11.90
CA SER A 2 42.16 -35.70 -10.92
C SER A 2 40.93 -36.53 -10.53
N VAL A 3 41.13 -37.77 -10.07
CA VAL A 3 40.06 -38.67 -9.59
C VAL A 3 39.22 -38.01 -8.50
N VAL A 4 39.86 -37.26 -7.59
CA VAL A 4 39.19 -36.47 -6.53
C VAL A 4 38.20 -35.45 -7.10
N ASN A 5 38.52 -34.79 -8.22
CA ASN A 5 37.63 -33.81 -8.83
C ASN A 5 36.39 -34.48 -9.45
N GLN A 6 36.55 -35.68 -10.01
CA GLN A 6 35.43 -36.46 -10.57
C GLN A 6 34.49 -36.98 -9.47
N GLU A 7 35.05 -37.35 -8.32
CA GLU A 7 34.27 -37.81 -7.16
C GLU A 7 33.45 -36.66 -6.55
N VAL A 8 34.05 -35.48 -6.38
CA VAL A 8 33.35 -34.26 -5.93
C VAL A 8 32.21 -33.88 -6.88
N GLU A 9 32.47 -33.79 -8.19
CA GLU A 9 31.44 -33.47 -9.19
C GLU A 9 30.29 -34.49 -9.18
N LYS A 10 30.59 -35.78 -9.01
CA LYS A 10 29.57 -36.83 -8.90
C LYS A 10 28.69 -36.65 -7.66
N LEU A 11 29.29 -36.39 -6.49
CA LEU A 11 28.56 -36.17 -5.24
C LEU A 11 27.69 -34.90 -5.28
N ILE A 12 28.19 -33.81 -5.88
CA ILE A 12 27.40 -32.60 -6.12
C ILE A 12 26.16 -32.91 -6.96
N ASN A 13 26.32 -33.66 -8.06
CA ASN A 13 25.19 -34.03 -8.93
C ASN A 13 24.17 -34.92 -8.21
N ILE A 14 24.61 -35.85 -7.35
CA ILE A 14 23.73 -36.69 -6.52
C ILE A 14 22.95 -35.80 -5.55
N GLY A 15 23.65 -34.93 -4.80
CA GLY A 15 23.01 -34.00 -3.87
C GLY A 15 22.03 -33.06 -4.56
N PHE A 16 22.37 -32.58 -5.76
CA PHE A 16 21.50 -31.74 -6.57
C PHE A 16 20.24 -32.46 -7.02
N THR A 17 20.36 -33.73 -7.43
CA THR A 17 19.20 -34.55 -7.81
C THR A 17 18.25 -34.74 -6.63
N TYR A 18 18.77 -35.16 -5.46
CA TYR A 18 17.96 -35.28 -4.25
C TYR A 18 17.30 -33.95 -3.85
N HIS A 19 18.02 -32.84 -4.00
CA HIS A 19 17.50 -31.51 -3.69
C HIS A 19 16.31 -31.15 -4.59
N GLN A 20 16.41 -31.39 -5.90
CA GLN A 20 15.31 -31.17 -6.85
C GLN A 20 14.10 -32.07 -6.56
N ASP A 21 14.34 -33.31 -6.13
CA ASP A 21 13.29 -34.27 -5.78
C ASP A 21 12.63 -33.97 -4.40
N GLY A 22 13.17 -33.02 -3.64
CA GLY A 22 12.67 -32.67 -2.31
C GLY A 22 13.15 -33.59 -1.19
N CYS A 23 14.08 -34.50 -1.47
CA CYS A 23 14.80 -35.33 -0.50
C CYS A 23 15.88 -34.49 0.20
N LEU A 24 15.47 -33.58 1.08
CA LEU A 24 16.34 -32.53 1.61
C LEU A 24 17.41 -33.08 2.57
N ASP A 25 17.12 -34.13 3.33
CA ASP A 25 18.10 -34.71 4.25
C ASP A 25 19.20 -35.47 3.49
N GLU A 26 18.83 -36.22 2.45
CA GLU A 26 19.76 -36.91 1.56
C GLU A 26 20.63 -35.92 0.77
N ALA A 27 20.02 -34.83 0.29
CA ALA A 27 20.75 -33.75 -0.37
C ALA A 27 21.77 -33.10 0.57
N GLU A 28 21.37 -32.77 1.80
CA GLU A 28 22.27 -32.17 2.80
C GLU A 28 23.43 -33.12 3.14
N ASN A 29 23.15 -34.42 3.31
CA ASN A 29 24.20 -35.42 3.56
C ASN A 29 25.20 -35.50 2.40
N ALA A 30 24.73 -35.56 1.15
CA ALA A 30 25.61 -35.58 -0.02
C ALA A 30 26.48 -34.32 -0.14
N TYR A 31 25.90 -33.15 0.14
CA TYR A 31 26.64 -31.89 0.19
C TYR A 31 27.67 -31.85 1.33
N GLN A 32 27.33 -32.35 2.52
CA GLN A 32 28.30 -32.43 3.62
C GLN A 32 29.45 -33.39 3.31
N GLU A 33 29.18 -34.51 2.61
CA GLU A 33 30.22 -35.42 2.15
C GLU A 33 31.20 -34.72 1.21
N VAL A 34 30.71 -33.88 0.28
CA VAL A 34 31.60 -33.04 -0.55
C VAL A 34 32.49 -32.15 0.32
N LEU A 35 31.95 -31.53 1.37
CA LEU A 35 32.72 -30.68 2.28
C LEU A 35 33.76 -31.45 3.11
N THR A 36 33.61 -32.78 3.29
CA THR A 36 34.68 -33.59 3.89
C THR A 36 35.87 -33.80 2.97
N ILE A 37 35.64 -33.80 1.65
CA ILE A 37 36.67 -33.98 0.62
C ILE A 37 37.29 -32.63 0.23
N ASP A 38 36.43 -31.61 0.06
CA ASP A 38 36.77 -30.24 -0.27
C ASP A 38 36.06 -29.26 0.68
N GLY A 39 36.68 -29.02 1.83
CA GLY A 39 36.13 -28.14 2.87
C GLY A 39 36.03 -26.66 2.50
N LYS A 40 36.46 -26.26 1.30
CA LYS A 40 36.33 -24.89 0.78
C LYS A 40 35.52 -24.83 -0.52
N ASN A 41 34.66 -25.81 -0.75
CA ASN A 41 33.82 -25.81 -1.95
C ASN A 41 32.70 -24.74 -1.87
N ALA A 42 32.94 -23.59 -2.51
CA ALA A 42 32.00 -22.46 -2.49
C ALA A 42 30.63 -22.79 -3.12
N GLU A 43 30.61 -23.63 -4.16
CA GLU A 43 29.38 -24.04 -4.82
C GLU A 43 28.49 -24.85 -3.87
N VAL A 44 29.07 -25.80 -3.14
CA VAL A 44 28.33 -26.60 -2.15
C VAL A 44 27.85 -25.76 -0.97
N PHE A 45 28.63 -24.78 -0.51
CA PHE A 45 28.15 -23.83 0.50
C PHE A 45 26.92 -23.05 0.00
N ASN A 46 26.91 -22.61 -1.26
CA ASN A 46 25.74 -21.96 -1.83
C ASN A 46 24.55 -22.93 -1.95
N LEU A 47 24.77 -24.18 -2.37
CA LEU A 47 23.72 -25.21 -2.48
C LEU A 47 23.10 -25.56 -1.13
N LEU A 48 23.90 -25.70 -0.08
CA LEU A 48 23.43 -25.85 1.31
C LEU A 48 22.60 -24.63 1.73
N GLY A 49 23.03 -23.43 1.32
CA GLY A 49 22.28 -22.20 1.48
C GLY A 49 20.88 -22.26 0.86
N VAL A 50 20.79 -22.63 -0.41
CA VAL A 50 19.51 -22.79 -1.14
C VAL A 50 18.64 -23.85 -0.47
N LEU A 51 19.22 -24.97 -0.05
CA LEU A 51 18.52 -26.04 0.66
C LEU A 51 17.89 -25.54 1.96
N LYS A 52 18.64 -24.78 2.77
CA LYS A 52 18.11 -24.17 3.99
C LYS A 52 17.02 -23.14 3.70
N LEU A 53 17.09 -22.39 2.60
CA LEU A 53 15.99 -21.52 2.16
C LEU A 53 14.72 -22.30 1.79
N GLN A 54 14.85 -23.50 1.22
CA GLN A 54 13.73 -24.39 0.93
C GLN A 54 13.12 -24.97 2.20
N GLN A 55 13.94 -25.24 3.22
CA GLN A 55 13.49 -25.62 4.58
C GLN A 55 12.93 -24.46 5.40
N ASN A 56 12.92 -23.24 4.85
CA ASN A 56 12.56 -22.00 5.56
C ASN A 56 13.48 -21.68 6.77
N ASP A 57 14.65 -22.30 6.86
CA ASP A 57 15.71 -21.95 7.81
C ASP A 57 16.60 -20.85 7.22
N VAL A 58 16.07 -19.62 7.25
CA VAL A 58 16.70 -18.46 6.60
C VAL A 58 18.03 -18.09 7.27
N ILE A 59 18.20 -18.34 8.57
CA ILE A 59 19.42 -17.97 9.29
C ILE A 59 20.57 -18.90 8.92
N SER A 60 20.35 -20.21 8.91
CA SER A 60 21.36 -21.17 8.47
C SER A 60 21.70 -20.97 6.99
N ALA A 61 20.71 -20.65 6.16
CA ALA A 61 20.93 -20.32 4.75
C ALA A 61 21.94 -19.17 4.59
N ILE A 62 21.74 -18.06 5.30
CA ILE A 62 22.64 -16.90 5.25
C ILE A 62 24.06 -17.34 5.63
N ASN A 63 24.21 -18.08 6.74
CA ASN A 63 25.53 -18.51 7.21
C ASN A 63 26.29 -19.36 6.18
N TRP A 64 25.58 -20.24 5.45
CA TRP A 64 26.20 -21.04 4.41
C TRP A 64 26.58 -20.20 3.17
N ILE A 65 25.67 -19.35 2.70
CA ILE A 65 25.92 -18.52 1.50
C ILE A 65 27.02 -17.49 1.75
N GLU A 66 27.13 -16.97 2.98
CA GLU A 66 28.22 -16.07 3.36
C GLU A 66 29.60 -16.72 3.15
N LYS A 67 29.75 -17.98 3.58
CA LYS A 67 31.00 -18.74 3.34
C LYS A 67 31.28 -18.90 1.85
N ALA A 68 30.25 -19.14 1.03
CA ALA A 68 30.39 -19.23 -0.42
C ALA A 68 30.94 -17.93 -1.01
N VAL A 69 30.36 -16.79 -0.63
CA VAL A 69 30.77 -15.45 -1.08
C VAL A 69 32.19 -15.09 -0.59
N GLU A 70 32.53 -15.43 0.65
CA GLU A 70 33.88 -15.19 1.22
C GLU A 70 34.97 -15.96 0.47
N ILE A 71 34.68 -17.20 0.06
CA ILE A 71 35.64 -18.03 -0.68
C ILE A 71 35.77 -17.56 -2.13
N LYS A 72 34.64 -17.32 -2.79
CA LYS A 72 34.60 -16.89 -4.18
C LYS A 72 33.42 -15.95 -4.41
N PRO A 73 33.68 -14.64 -4.57
CA PRO A 73 32.65 -13.70 -4.99
C PRO A 73 32.12 -14.09 -6.38
N ASP A 74 30.85 -14.47 -6.45
CA ASP A 74 30.17 -14.91 -7.66
C ASP A 74 28.75 -14.33 -7.71
N VAL A 75 28.28 -13.95 -8.90
CA VAL A 75 26.99 -13.31 -9.09
C VAL A 75 25.83 -14.16 -8.53
N TYR A 76 25.87 -15.47 -8.74
CA TYR A 76 24.81 -16.38 -8.28
C TYR A 76 24.77 -16.49 -6.74
N PHE A 77 25.92 -16.38 -6.09
CA PHE A 77 26.00 -16.44 -4.63
C PHE A 77 25.46 -15.16 -4.01
N TYR A 78 25.77 -13.98 -4.56
CA TYR A 78 25.15 -12.73 -4.09
C TYR A 78 23.67 -12.66 -4.40
N GLU A 79 23.20 -13.20 -5.53
CA GLU A 79 21.76 -13.27 -5.82
C GLU A 79 21.02 -14.07 -4.75
N THR A 80 21.57 -15.24 -4.39
CA THR A 80 21.04 -16.11 -3.33
C THR A 80 21.14 -15.43 -1.95
N LEU A 81 22.26 -14.78 -1.64
CA LEU A 81 22.47 -14.07 -0.38
C LEU A 81 21.46 -12.92 -0.22
N PHE A 82 21.29 -12.10 -1.25
CA PHE A 82 20.34 -10.97 -1.21
C PHE A 82 18.91 -11.47 -1.14
N GLN A 83 18.55 -12.58 -1.80
CA GLN A 83 17.25 -13.21 -1.62
C GLN A 83 17.04 -13.63 -0.15
N ALA A 84 18.03 -14.26 0.48
CA ALA A 84 17.97 -14.66 1.88
C ALA A 84 17.83 -13.45 2.82
N TYR A 85 18.61 -12.39 2.59
CA TYR A 85 18.48 -11.13 3.33
C TYR A 85 17.11 -10.47 3.16
N VAL A 86 16.54 -10.45 1.95
CA VAL A 86 15.19 -9.93 1.71
C VAL A 86 14.15 -10.74 2.51
N ARG A 87 14.24 -12.07 2.51
CA ARG A 87 13.35 -12.93 3.30
C ARG A 87 13.48 -12.68 4.80
N ALA A 88 14.69 -12.44 5.29
CA ALA A 88 14.96 -12.12 6.70
C ALA A 88 14.67 -10.65 7.08
N GLY A 89 14.31 -9.79 6.13
CA GLY A 89 14.15 -8.35 6.36
C GLY A 89 15.45 -7.60 6.66
N LEU A 90 16.61 -8.19 6.35
CA LEU A 90 17.97 -7.68 6.59
C LEU A 90 18.40 -6.69 5.49
N PHE A 91 17.59 -5.66 5.27
CA PHE A 91 17.83 -4.68 4.20
C PHE A 91 19.08 -3.84 4.42
N LYS A 92 19.47 -3.59 5.69
CA LYS A 92 20.70 -2.83 6.00
C LYS A 92 21.95 -3.58 5.56
N GLN A 93 21.94 -4.90 5.61
CA GLN A 93 23.05 -5.77 5.20
C GLN A 93 23.24 -5.72 3.68
N ILE A 94 22.16 -5.68 2.89
CA ILE A 94 22.22 -5.46 1.44
C ILE A 94 22.86 -4.09 1.13
N VAL A 95 22.41 -3.02 1.80
CA VAL A 95 22.97 -1.67 1.61
C VAL A 95 24.46 -1.62 1.99
N ALA A 96 24.88 -2.34 3.04
CA ALA A 96 26.28 -2.39 3.46
C ALA A 96 27.20 -3.05 2.41
N ARG A 97 26.68 -4.01 1.63
CA ARG A 97 27.40 -4.70 0.55
C ARG A 97 27.24 -4.07 -0.83
N GLU A 98 26.47 -2.98 -0.93
CA GLU A 98 26.13 -2.34 -2.22
C GLU A 98 27.38 -2.01 -3.04
N LYS A 99 28.38 -1.34 -2.43
CA LYS A 99 29.60 -0.93 -3.12
C LYS A 99 30.39 -2.12 -3.68
N GLU A 100 30.62 -3.12 -2.84
CA GLU A 100 31.34 -4.35 -3.19
C GLU A 100 30.67 -5.08 -4.35
N VAL A 101 29.34 -5.24 -4.28
CA VAL A 101 28.57 -5.92 -5.33
C VAL A 101 28.60 -5.14 -6.64
N LEU A 102 28.48 -3.81 -6.60
CA LEU A 102 28.49 -2.98 -7.81
C LEU A 102 29.86 -2.84 -8.45
N GLU A 103 30.95 -3.01 -7.69
CA GLU A 103 32.32 -3.07 -8.24
C GLU A 103 32.54 -4.33 -9.09
N LYS A 104 31.92 -5.45 -8.72
CA LYS A 104 32.08 -6.75 -9.41
C LYS A 104 31.00 -7.02 -10.45
N PHE A 105 29.76 -6.65 -10.15
CA PHE A 105 28.56 -7.02 -10.92
C PHE A 105 27.66 -5.80 -11.18
N PRO A 106 28.15 -4.76 -11.87
CA PRO A 106 27.43 -3.49 -12.03
C PRO A 106 26.12 -3.60 -12.82
N ASP A 107 26.01 -4.61 -13.69
CA ASP A 107 24.93 -4.75 -14.68
C ASP A 107 24.11 -6.05 -14.51
N ASN A 108 23.94 -6.53 -13.27
CA ASN A 108 23.02 -7.63 -12.97
C ASN A 108 21.66 -7.10 -12.49
N PHE A 109 20.58 -7.53 -13.17
CA PHE A 109 19.22 -7.09 -12.87
C PHE A 109 18.78 -7.42 -11.44
N SER A 110 18.93 -8.67 -11.00
CA SER A 110 18.44 -9.17 -9.70
C SER A 110 19.12 -8.44 -8.54
N LEU A 111 20.44 -8.23 -8.64
CA LEU A 111 21.24 -7.52 -7.64
C LEU A 111 20.84 -6.05 -7.57
N LEU A 112 20.75 -5.36 -8.72
CA LEU A 112 20.28 -3.97 -8.77
C LEU A 112 18.86 -3.80 -8.22
N PHE A 113 17.96 -4.73 -8.55
CA PHE A 113 16.59 -4.74 -8.03
C PHE A 113 16.57 -4.90 -6.51
N ASN A 114 17.33 -5.84 -5.96
CA ASN A 114 17.38 -6.08 -4.51
C ASN A 114 18.07 -4.93 -3.75
N ILE A 115 19.10 -4.30 -4.33
CA ILE A 115 19.72 -3.07 -3.79
C ILE A 115 18.70 -1.93 -3.78
N ALA A 116 17.91 -1.76 -4.85
CA ALA A 116 16.86 -0.76 -4.92
C ALA A 116 15.77 -1.00 -3.86
N LEU A 117 15.33 -2.25 -3.71
CA LEU A 117 14.37 -2.67 -2.70
C LEU A 117 14.89 -2.40 -1.28
N ALA A 118 16.16 -2.74 -1.01
CA ALA A 118 16.79 -2.49 0.28
C ALA A 118 16.84 -0.99 0.60
N ASN A 119 17.28 -0.16 -0.34
CA ASN A 119 17.28 1.29 -0.19
C ASN A 119 15.87 1.86 0.03
N LYS A 120 14.84 1.33 -0.65
CA LYS A 120 13.43 1.70 -0.39
C LYS A 120 13.05 1.38 1.06
N LYS A 121 13.38 0.19 1.56
CA LYS A 121 13.03 -0.27 2.91
C LYS A 121 13.81 0.46 4.01
N THR A 122 15.01 0.94 3.71
CA THR A 122 15.80 1.79 4.62
C THR A 122 15.52 3.29 4.45
N LYS A 123 14.49 3.67 3.68
CA LYS A 123 14.07 5.06 3.42
C LYS A 123 15.10 5.92 2.66
N ASN A 124 16.05 5.30 1.97
CA ASN A 124 16.97 5.95 1.03
C ASN A 124 16.29 6.12 -0.34
N ILE A 125 15.22 6.92 -0.41
CA ILE A 125 14.28 6.99 -1.54
C ILE A 125 14.98 7.29 -2.89
N ARG A 126 15.83 8.32 -2.94
CA ARG A 126 16.53 8.69 -4.19
C ARG A 126 17.51 7.64 -4.69
N ALA A 127 18.21 6.94 -3.78
CA ALA A 127 19.07 5.83 -4.15
C ALA A 127 18.25 4.67 -4.72
N ALA A 128 17.11 4.36 -4.10
CA ALA A 128 16.20 3.33 -4.59
C ALA A 128 15.71 3.62 -6.03
N ILE A 129 15.29 4.87 -6.32
CA ILE A 129 14.90 5.30 -7.66
C ILE A 129 16.03 5.04 -8.67
N LYS A 130 17.24 5.53 -8.36
CA LYS A 130 18.43 5.36 -9.23
C LYS A 130 18.72 3.89 -9.56
N PHE A 131 18.59 2.99 -8.58
CA PHE A 131 18.86 1.57 -8.80
C PHE A 131 17.74 0.85 -9.53
N TYR A 132 16.47 1.19 -9.29
CA TYR A 132 15.36 0.69 -10.10
C TYR A 132 15.50 1.13 -11.57
N ASP A 133 15.87 2.40 -11.82
CA ASP A 133 16.11 2.90 -13.18
C ASP A 133 17.23 2.10 -13.88
N LYS A 134 18.33 1.80 -13.18
CA LYS A 134 19.41 0.94 -13.71
C LYS A 134 18.91 -0.47 -14.01
N ALA A 135 18.18 -1.09 -13.08
CA ALA A 135 17.62 -2.42 -13.28
C ALA A 135 16.68 -2.45 -14.50
N LEU A 136 15.84 -1.43 -14.66
CA LEU A 136 14.89 -1.32 -15.77
C LEU A 136 15.54 -1.08 -17.13
N LYS A 137 16.76 -0.55 -17.19
CA LYS A 137 17.54 -0.50 -18.45
C LYS A 137 17.94 -1.90 -18.92
N ILE A 138 18.17 -2.84 -18.00
CA ILE A 138 18.55 -4.23 -18.30
C ILE A 138 17.29 -5.05 -18.63
N ASN A 139 16.26 -4.94 -17.79
CA ASN A 139 14.98 -5.63 -17.99
C ASN A 139 13.80 -4.64 -17.94
N PRO A 140 13.45 -4.01 -19.08
CA PRO A 140 12.34 -3.07 -19.15
C PRO A 140 10.97 -3.73 -18.98
N GLY A 141 10.88 -5.06 -19.05
CA GLY A 141 9.65 -5.84 -18.86
C GLY A 141 9.32 -6.15 -17.40
N SER A 142 10.14 -5.73 -16.43
CA SER A 142 9.90 -6.05 -15.02
C SER A 142 8.76 -5.22 -14.42
N TYR A 143 7.58 -5.85 -14.31
CA TYR A 143 6.42 -5.27 -13.63
C TYR A 143 6.75 -4.80 -12.20
N LEU A 144 7.41 -5.65 -11.41
CA LEU A 144 7.70 -5.34 -10.00
C LEU A 144 8.62 -4.13 -9.86
N ALA A 145 9.59 -3.97 -10.76
CA ALA A 145 10.50 -2.82 -10.74
C ALA A 145 9.75 -1.52 -11.08
N TRP A 146 8.93 -1.52 -12.15
CA TRP A 146 8.10 -0.37 -12.51
C TRP A 146 7.10 0.00 -11.42
N PHE A 147 6.45 -0.99 -10.80
CA PHE A 147 5.48 -0.77 -9.74
C PHE A 147 6.11 -0.19 -8.47
N ASN A 148 7.28 -0.70 -8.09
CA ASN A 148 8.05 -0.14 -6.96
C ASN A 148 8.53 1.28 -7.28
N LEU A 149 9.00 1.54 -8.50
CA LEU A 149 9.45 2.84 -8.94
C LEU A 149 8.30 3.86 -8.95
N SER A 150 7.10 3.50 -9.42
CA SER A 150 5.93 4.40 -9.38
C SER A 150 5.54 4.81 -7.97
N HIS A 151 5.69 3.90 -7.01
CA HIS A 151 5.44 4.20 -5.60
C HIS A 151 6.47 5.21 -5.06
N LEU A 152 7.75 5.05 -5.41
CA LEU A 152 8.80 5.99 -5.02
C LEU A 152 8.61 7.38 -5.63
N TYR A 153 8.27 7.47 -6.91
CA TYR A 153 7.90 8.74 -7.55
C TYR A 153 6.71 9.41 -6.86
N SER A 154 5.72 8.63 -6.43
CA SER A 154 4.57 9.17 -5.69
C SER A 154 4.94 9.76 -4.32
N ILE A 155 5.97 9.19 -3.66
CA ILE A 155 6.53 9.68 -2.39
C ILE A 155 7.30 10.99 -2.60
N GLU A 156 8.18 11.06 -3.60
CA GLU A 156 8.95 12.28 -3.92
C GLU A 156 8.07 13.40 -4.51
N GLY A 157 6.81 13.11 -4.83
CA GLY A 157 5.87 14.07 -5.43
C GLY A 157 5.95 14.16 -6.95
N GLU A 158 6.81 13.37 -7.59
CA GLU A 158 6.98 13.24 -9.04
C GLU A 158 5.80 12.48 -9.67
N THR A 159 4.61 13.08 -9.59
CA THR A 159 3.34 12.40 -9.86
C THR A 159 3.21 11.98 -11.33
N GLU A 160 3.72 12.79 -12.26
CA GLU A 160 3.74 12.50 -13.70
C GLU A 160 4.60 11.27 -14.03
N ASN A 161 5.74 11.12 -13.34
CA ASN A 161 6.61 9.95 -13.47
C ASN A 161 5.92 8.70 -12.91
N ALA A 162 5.22 8.83 -11.78
CA ALA A 162 4.41 7.74 -11.23
C ALA A 162 3.31 7.29 -12.21
N VAL A 163 2.57 8.21 -12.83
CA VAL A 163 1.56 7.90 -13.86
C VAL A 163 2.20 7.16 -15.04
N SER A 164 3.37 7.60 -15.50
CA SER A 164 4.08 7.01 -16.64
C SER A 164 4.52 5.57 -16.34
N ALA A 165 5.12 5.34 -15.17
CA ALA A 165 5.51 4.00 -14.71
C ALA A 165 4.28 3.07 -14.56
N LEU A 166 3.19 3.55 -13.96
CA LEU A 166 1.95 2.76 -13.79
C LEU A 166 1.27 2.42 -15.12
N LYS A 167 1.36 3.30 -16.13
CA LYS A 167 0.92 2.97 -17.49
C LYS A 167 1.74 1.85 -18.11
N ILE A 168 3.03 1.74 -17.80
CA ILE A 168 3.86 0.60 -18.24
C ILE A 168 3.42 -0.66 -17.50
N CYS A 169 3.23 -0.60 -16.17
CA CYS A 169 2.66 -1.71 -15.40
C CYS A 169 1.35 -2.23 -16.01
N LYS A 170 0.44 -1.31 -16.39
CA LYS A 170 -0.85 -1.64 -17.01
C LYS A 170 -0.68 -2.30 -18.38
N LYS A 171 0.35 -1.96 -19.15
CA LYS A 171 0.66 -2.64 -20.42
C LYS A 171 1.17 -4.07 -20.18
N ILE A 172 2.02 -4.26 -19.17
CA ILE A 172 2.58 -5.59 -18.83
C ILE A 172 1.50 -6.49 -18.22
N ARG A 173 0.64 -5.94 -17.35
CA ARG A 173 -0.46 -6.65 -16.69
C ARG A 173 -1.77 -5.86 -16.85
N PRO A 174 -2.53 -6.09 -17.94
CA PRO A 174 -3.75 -5.34 -18.24
C PRO A 174 -4.89 -5.49 -17.22
N ASN A 175 -4.90 -6.55 -16.41
CA ASN A 175 -5.99 -6.82 -15.46
C ASN A 175 -5.53 -6.80 -13.99
N ASP A 176 -4.47 -6.04 -13.69
CA ASP A 176 -3.92 -5.92 -12.34
C ASP A 176 -4.64 -4.84 -11.52
N ILE A 177 -5.36 -5.27 -10.47
CA ILE A 177 -6.20 -4.41 -9.63
C ILE A 177 -5.38 -3.35 -8.90
N ASP A 178 -4.21 -3.71 -8.38
CA ASP A 178 -3.36 -2.77 -7.65
C ASP A 178 -2.80 -1.69 -8.57
N THR A 179 -2.38 -2.05 -9.79
CA THR A 179 -1.94 -1.09 -10.81
C THR A 179 -3.04 -0.08 -11.13
N ASP A 180 -4.27 -0.54 -11.36
CA ASP A 180 -5.39 0.37 -11.63
C ASP A 180 -5.68 1.27 -10.43
N TYR A 181 -5.65 0.72 -9.22
CA TYR A 181 -5.85 1.49 -8.01
C TYR A 181 -4.78 2.58 -7.85
N PHE A 182 -3.49 2.24 -7.92
CA PHE A 182 -2.44 3.24 -7.77
C PHE A 182 -2.41 4.24 -8.94
N LEU A 183 -2.73 3.80 -10.16
CA LEU A 183 -2.87 4.69 -11.32
C LEU A 183 -4.02 5.67 -11.11
N SER A 184 -5.13 5.24 -10.51
CA SER A 184 -6.25 6.11 -10.18
C SER A 184 -5.83 7.27 -9.27
N LEU A 185 -5.05 6.98 -8.23
CA LEU A 185 -4.57 7.97 -7.28
C LEU A 185 -3.61 8.97 -7.94
N ALA A 186 -2.67 8.47 -8.76
CA ALA A 186 -1.73 9.31 -9.48
C ALA A 186 -2.43 10.20 -10.54
N LEU A 187 -3.45 9.68 -11.22
CA LEU A 187 -4.27 10.46 -12.16
C LEU A 187 -5.06 11.57 -11.46
N MET A 188 -5.65 11.31 -10.29
CA MET A 188 -6.35 12.35 -9.53
C MET A 188 -5.39 13.45 -9.04
N ARG A 189 -4.16 13.09 -8.64
CA ARG A 189 -3.11 14.06 -8.26
C ARG A 189 -2.64 14.92 -9.44
N THR A 190 -2.69 14.40 -10.67
CA THR A 190 -2.43 15.15 -11.91
C THR A 190 -3.68 15.80 -12.51
N LYS A 191 -4.75 15.96 -11.71
CA LYS A 191 -6.04 16.57 -12.10
C LYS A 191 -6.80 15.84 -13.23
N ASN A 192 -6.41 14.62 -13.56
CA ASN A 192 -7.12 13.77 -14.52
C ASN A 192 -8.24 13.00 -13.82
N TYR A 193 -9.21 13.74 -13.26
CA TYR A 193 -10.24 13.18 -12.40
C TYR A 193 -11.15 12.18 -13.13
N ASP A 194 -11.50 12.45 -14.38
CA ASP A 194 -12.41 11.59 -15.16
C ASP A 194 -11.88 10.15 -15.26
N LYS A 195 -10.60 9.98 -15.59
CA LYS A 195 -9.96 8.65 -15.66
C LYS A 195 -9.61 8.13 -14.29
N GLY A 196 -9.15 9.01 -13.39
CA GLY A 196 -8.79 8.68 -12.02
C GLY A 196 -9.97 8.06 -11.27
N LEU A 197 -11.09 8.76 -11.19
CA LEU A 197 -12.30 8.31 -10.49
C LEU A 197 -12.86 7.00 -11.06
N LYS A 198 -12.81 6.82 -12.39
CA LYS A 198 -13.22 5.55 -13.02
C LYS A 198 -12.36 4.38 -12.57
N LEU A 199 -11.03 4.54 -12.59
CA LEU A 199 -10.11 3.49 -12.15
C LEU A 199 -10.16 3.29 -10.64
N PHE A 200 -10.52 4.32 -9.87
CA PHE A 200 -10.64 4.25 -8.42
C PHE A 200 -11.73 3.27 -7.96
N GLU A 201 -12.66 2.89 -8.83
CA GLU A 201 -13.65 1.83 -8.55
C GLU A 201 -12.99 0.46 -8.33
N THR A 202 -11.78 0.20 -8.84
CA THR A 202 -11.06 -1.07 -8.56
C THR A 202 -10.73 -1.23 -7.07
N ARG A 203 -10.77 -0.15 -6.28
CA ARG A 203 -10.62 -0.21 -4.82
C ARG A 203 -11.60 -1.18 -4.18
N LEU A 204 -12.80 -1.34 -4.75
CA LEU A 204 -13.86 -2.20 -4.21
C LEU A 204 -13.46 -3.69 -4.26
N CYS A 205 -12.49 -4.06 -5.09
CA CYS A 205 -11.97 -5.42 -5.22
C CYS A 205 -10.69 -5.67 -4.41
N ARG A 206 -10.20 -4.69 -3.64
CA ARG A 206 -9.02 -4.86 -2.79
C ARG A 206 -9.42 -5.43 -1.45
N GLU A 207 -8.61 -6.32 -0.89
CA GLU A 207 -8.89 -7.04 0.37
C GLU A 207 -9.30 -6.11 1.51
N THR A 208 -8.66 -4.95 1.64
CA THR A 208 -8.96 -3.95 2.68
C THR A 208 -10.38 -3.38 2.55
N ALA A 209 -10.87 -3.19 1.32
CA ALA A 209 -12.23 -2.72 1.07
C ALA A 209 -13.23 -3.87 1.26
N THR A 210 -12.90 -5.08 0.78
CA THR A 210 -13.75 -6.26 0.93
C THR A 210 -13.99 -6.62 2.40
N ALA A 211 -12.97 -6.52 3.26
CA ALA A 211 -13.12 -6.77 4.69
C ALA A 211 -14.07 -5.76 5.37
N LEU A 212 -14.02 -4.48 4.99
CA LEU A 212 -14.95 -3.46 5.48
C LEU A 212 -16.36 -3.71 4.93
N GLN A 213 -16.48 -3.99 3.64
CA GLN A 213 -17.76 -4.29 2.98
C GLN A 213 -18.46 -5.48 3.63
N ASN A 214 -17.74 -6.57 3.93
CA ASN A 214 -18.29 -7.75 4.60
C ASN A 214 -18.82 -7.43 6.02
N LYS A 215 -18.21 -6.46 6.71
CA LYS A 215 -18.67 -6.05 8.05
C LYS A 215 -19.88 -5.13 7.98
N THR A 216 -19.92 -4.27 6.98
CA THR A 216 -20.91 -3.19 6.93
C THR A 216 -22.15 -3.58 6.11
N TYR A 217 -22.02 -4.43 5.06
CA TYR A 217 -23.10 -4.86 4.16
C TYR A 217 -22.91 -6.31 3.64
N PRO A 218 -23.13 -7.35 4.45
CA PRO A 218 -22.78 -8.72 4.09
C PRO A 218 -23.68 -9.42 3.06
N ASN A 219 -24.95 -9.02 2.81
CA ASN A 219 -25.94 -9.99 2.29
C ASN A 219 -26.98 -9.56 1.22
N LYS A 220 -27.02 -8.33 0.69
CA LYS A 220 -27.93 -7.95 -0.43
C LYS A 220 -27.38 -6.89 -1.40
N ALA A 221 -26.31 -6.17 -1.06
CA ALA A 221 -25.58 -5.29 -1.97
C ALA A 221 -24.82 -6.11 -3.04
N THR A 222 -25.54 -6.88 -3.86
CA THR A 222 -24.97 -7.61 -4.98
C THR A 222 -24.48 -6.61 -6.04
N LYS A 223 -23.57 -7.06 -6.91
CA LYS A 223 -23.15 -6.28 -8.09
C LYS A 223 -24.32 -5.89 -9.00
N GLU A 224 -25.49 -6.50 -8.84
CA GLU A 224 -26.68 -6.28 -9.66
C GLU A 224 -27.45 -5.03 -9.21
N THR A 225 -27.55 -4.80 -7.91
CA THR A 225 -28.23 -3.63 -7.32
C THR A 225 -27.30 -2.41 -7.17
N LEU A 226 -26.01 -2.57 -7.50
CA LEU A 226 -25.06 -1.46 -7.53
C LEU A 226 -25.46 -0.47 -8.62
N TRP A 227 -25.69 0.78 -8.23
CA TRP A 227 -26.00 1.87 -9.15
C TRP A 227 -24.83 2.14 -10.10
N LYS A 228 -25.11 2.24 -11.40
CA LYS A 228 -24.10 2.40 -12.47
C LYS A 228 -24.15 3.79 -13.12
N GLY A 229 -24.90 4.73 -12.53
CA GLY A 229 -25.09 6.08 -13.05
C GLY A 229 -26.32 6.23 -13.95
N GLU A 230 -27.17 5.20 -14.06
CA GLU A 230 -28.46 5.30 -14.76
C GLU A 230 -29.44 6.26 -14.05
N ASN A 231 -30.54 6.63 -14.73
CA ASN A 231 -31.55 7.52 -14.15
C ASN A 231 -32.33 6.82 -13.02
N ILE A 232 -32.37 7.46 -11.85
CA ILE A 232 -32.98 6.92 -10.63
C ILE A 232 -34.03 7.87 -10.01
N LYS A 233 -34.58 8.82 -10.79
CA LYS A 233 -35.47 9.89 -10.27
C LYS A 233 -36.68 9.41 -9.45
N ASN A 234 -37.17 8.19 -9.71
CA ASN A 234 -38.30 7.60 -8.98
C ASN A 234 -37.88 6.44 -8.07
N LYS A 235 -36.58 6.22 -7.91
CA LYS A 235 -36.02 5.11 -7.14
C LYS A 235 -35.50 5.58 -5.79
N THR A 236 -35.53 4.67 -4.83
CA THR A 236 -34.85 4.78 -3.54
C THR A 236 -33.42 4.30 -3.68
N ILE A 237 -32.46 5.18 -3.41
CA ILE A 237 -31.03 4.83 -3.37
C ILE A 237 -30.53 4.73 -1.94
N TYR A 238 -29.81 3.65 -1.67
CA TYR A 238 -29.07 3.43 -0.44
C TYR A 238 -27.60 3.78 -0.60
N VAL A 239 -27.14 4.84 0.06
CA VAL A 239 -25.73 5.24 0.10
C VAL A 239 -25.15 4.93 1.45
N TYR A 240 -23.90 4.47 1.45
CA TYR A 240 -23.30 3.96 2.65
C TYR A 240 -21.83 4.34 2.78
N TYR A 241 -21.39 4.52 4.02
CA TYR A 241 -20.03 4.98 4.28
C TYR A 241 -18.97 3.94 3.90
N GLU A 242 -17.83 4.44 3.44
CA GLU A 242 -16.57 3.70 3.31
C GLU A 242 -15.45 4.54 3.93
N ALA A 243 -14.33 3.90 4.27
CA ALA A 243 -13.12 4.56 4.77
C ALA A 243 -13.33 5.36 6.08
N GLY A 244 -12.44 6.33 6.34
CA GLY A 244 -12.39 7.07 7.62
C GLY A 244 -13.40 8.22 7.70
N PHE A 245 -13.54 8.83 8.89
CA PHE A 245 -14.44 9.97 9.07
C PHE A 245 -14.15 11.14 8.12
N GLY A 246 -12.87 11.41 7.82
CA GLY A 246 -12.48 12.47 6.91
C GLY A 246 -12.97 12.24 5.48
N ASP A 247 -12.86 11.01 4.99
CA ASP A 247 -13.36 10.63 3.66
C ASP A 247 -14.88 10.76 3.61
N VAL A 248 -15.58 10.29 4.65
CA VAL A 248 -17.05 10.36 4.70
C VAL A 248 -17.53 11.79 4.72
N ILE A 249 -16.94 12.64 5.58
CA ILE A 249 -17.23 14.06 5.58
C ILE A 249 -16.97 14.61 4.17
N MET A 250 -15.77 14.41 3.61
CA MET A 250 -15.36 14.96 2.32
C MET A 250 -16.27 14.55 1.16
N PHE A 251 -16.63 13.27 1.04
CA PHE A 251 -17.46 12.76 -0.06
C PHE A 251 -18.96 12.99 0.13
N SER A 252 -19.44 13.29 1.35
CA SER A 252 -20.84 13.69 1.56
C SER A 252 -21.25 14.97 0.82
N ARG A 253 -20.28 15.73 0.28
CA ARG A 253 -20.55 16.87 -0.63
C ARG A 253 -21.35 16.49 -1.88
N TYR A 254 -21.36 15.21 -2.25
CA TYR A 254 -22.08 14.71 -3.42
C TYR A 254 -23.52 14.31 -3.10
N LEU A 255 -23.90 14.16 -1.82
CA LEU A 255 -25.25 13.79 -1.42
C LEU A 255 -26.32 14.80 -1.88
N PRO A 256 -26.12 16.13 -1.79
CA PRO A 256 -27.09 17.08 -2.32
C PRO A 256 -27.28 16.97 -3.84
N LEU A 257 -26.23 16.64 -4.59
CA LEU A 257 -26.33 16.42 -6.04
C LEU A 257 -27.13 15.15 -6.35
N LEU A 258 -26.92 14.10 -5.54
CA LEU A 258 -27.63 12.84 -5.67
C LEU A 258 -29.11 12.95 -5.29
N ALA A 259 -29.43 13.69 -4.22
CA ALA A 259 -30.80 13.93 -3.77
C ALA A 259 -31.68 14.52 -4.88
N ASN A 260 -31.11 15.37 -5.74
CA ASN A 260 -31.80 15.95 -6.90
C ASN A 260 -32.00 14.96 -8.07
N ARG A 261 -31.44 13.74 -7.98
CA ARG A 261 -31.46 12.72 -9.04
C ARG A 261 -32.18 11.45 -8.64
N CYS A 262 -32.57 11.29 -7.37
CA CYS A 262 -33.30 10.12 -6.87
C CYS A 262 -34.68 10.50 -6.34
N GLY A 263 -35.54 9.49 -6.15
CA GLY A 263 -36.84 9.67 -5.51
C GLY A 263 -36.73 9.69 -3.99
N LYS A 264 -35.79 8.91 -3.43
CA LYS A 264 -35.50 8.88 -2.00
C LYS A 264 -34.04 8.54 -1.73
N LEU A 265 -33.37 9.27 -0.85
CA LEU A 265 -31.98 9.07 -0.45
C LEU A 265 -31.90 8.55 1.00
N LEU A 266 -31.47 7.30 1.14
CA LEU A 266 -31.10 6.70 2.43
C LEU A 266 -29.58 6.79 2.58
N PHE A 267 -29.10 7.29 3.72
CA PHE A 267 -27.67 7.38 3.98
C PHE A 267 -27.29 6.73 5.31
N LEU A 268 -26.37 5.77 5.27
CA LEU A 268 -25.71 5.23 6.45
C LEU A 268 -24.31 5.83 6.62
N PRO A 269 -24.12 6.79 7.54
CA PRO A 269 -22.80 7.21 8.01
C PRO A 269 -22.26 6.28 9.11
N GLN A 270 -21.00 6.48 9.54
CA GLN A 270 -20.57 5.95 10.83
C GLN A 270 -21.42 6.54 11.96
N LYS A 271 -21.68 5.76 13.02
CA LYS A 271 -22.49 6.15 14.19
C LYS A 271 -22.09 7.52 14.77
N GLN A 272 -20.79 7.80 14.86
CA GLN A 272 -20.25 9.04 15.41
C GLN A 272 -20.59 10.28 14.57
N LEU A 273 -20.87 10.11 13.27
CA LEU A 273 -21.23 11.19 12.35
C LEU A 273 -22.74 11.36 12.18
N VAL A 274 -23.58 10.48 12.76
CA VAL A 274 -25.04 10.58 12.68
C VAL A 274 -25.56 11.96 13.12
N PRO A 275 -25.14 12.54 14.28
CA PRO A 275 -25.62 13.87 14.67
C PRO A 275 -25.25 14.95 13.64
N LEU A 276 -24.06 14.87 13.06
CA LEU A 276 -23.61 15.82 12.04
C LEU A 276 -24.52 15.86 10.82
N PHE A 277 -24.94 14.70 10.33
CA PHE A 277 -25.82 14.58 9.16
C PHE A 277 -27.30 14.79 9.48
N ARG A 278 -27.71 14.69 10.75
CA ARG A 278 -29.04 15.16 11.19
C ARG A 278 -29.12 16.69 11.20
N ASP A 279 -28.07 17.33 11.70
CA ASP A 279 -27.97 18.79 11.74
C ASP A 279 -27.69 19.40 10.37
N ASN A 280 -27.20 18.59 9.43
CA ASN A 280 -26.93 18.96 8.04
C ASN A 280 -27.62 17.95 7.11
N PRO A 281 -28.91 18.16 6.78
CA PRO A 281 -29.69 17.14 6.09
C PRO A 281 -29.20 16.82 4.68
N LEU A 282 -28.53 17.74 3.97
CA LEU A 282 -27.91 17.50 2.65
C LEU A 282 -28.84 16.87 1.58
N GLY A 283 -30.16 16.97 1.74
CA GLY A 283 -31.14 16.28 0.88
C GLY A 283 -31.31 14.79 1.18
N ILE A 284 -30.79 14.31 2.32
CA ILE A 284 -30.95 12.95 2.82
C ILE A 284 -32.35 12.83 3.44
N ASP A 285 -33.14 11.88 2.96
CA ASP A 285 -34.47 11.60 3.51
C ASP A 285 -34.39 10.78 4.81
N VAL A 286 -33.42 9.86 4.89
CA VAL A 286 -33.22 9.01 6.08
C VAL A 286 -31.73 8.90 6.41
N VAL A 287 -31.33 9.51 7.52
CA VAL A 287 -30.02 9.26 8.15
C VAL A 287 -30.15 8.04 9.04
N ILE A 288 -29.53 6.94 8.62
CA ILE A 288 -29.58 5.66 9.34
C ILE A 288 -28.60 5.72 10.53
N ASP A 289 -29.11 5.49 11.75
CA ASP A 289 -28.35 5.63 13.00
C ASP A 289 -28.09 4.33 13.76
N LYS A 290 -28.69 3.24 13.29
CA LYS A 290 -28.55 1.88 13.80
C LYS A 290 -28.35 0.94 12.63
N TYR A 291 -27.66 -0.17 12.88
CA TYR A 291 -27.60 -1.24 11.90
C TYR A 291 -29.02 -1.75 11.61
N ILE A 292 -29.42 -1.69 10.35
CA ILE A 292 -30.64 -2.31 9.85
C ILE A 292 -30.16 -3.43 8.93
N PRO A 293 -30.49 -4.70 9.22
CA PRO A 293 -30.19 -5.79 8.31
C PRO A 293 -30.67 -5.44 6.90
N GLU A 294 -29.85 -5.67 5.88
CA GLU A 294 -30.21 -5.28 4.51
C GLU A 294 -31.50 -5.94 4.01
N CYS A 295 -31.88 -7.11 4.55
CA CYS A 295 -33.14 -7.76 4.23
C CYS A 295 -34.36 -6.91 4.59
N ASP A 296 -34.22 -6.04 5.59
CA ASP A 296 -35.28 -5.18 6.13
C ASP A 296 -35.23 -3.76 5.54
N MET A 297 -34.21 -3.45 4.74
CA MET A 297 -34.09 -2.18 4.04
C MET A 297 -34.83 -2.22 2.70
N ASN A 298 -35.68 -1.23 2.47
CA ASN A 298 -36.38 -1.05 1.20
C ASN A 298 -35.64 -0.03 0.32
N PHE A 299 -34.90 -0.49 -0.68
CA PHE A 299 -34.21 0.33 -1.67
C PHE A 299 -34.18 -0.37 -3.04
N ASP A 300 -34.07 0.40 -4.13
CA ASP A 300 -34.00 -0.12 -5.49
C ASP A 300 -32.55 -0.32 -5.97
N VAL A 301 -31.66 0.60 -5.57
CA VAL A 301 -30.23 0.58 -5.93
C VAL A 301 -29.37 1.05 -4.75
N HIS A 302 -28.08 0.73 -4.77
CA HIS A 302 -27.13 1.19 -3.75
C HIS A 302 -25.85 1.76 -4.37
N ALA A 303 -25.13 2.56 -3.59
CA ALA A 303 -23.82 3.06 -4.00
C ALA A 303 -22.88 3.28 -2.79
N PRO A 304 -21.60 2.87 -2.88
CA PRO A 304 -20.59 3.31 -1.94
C PRO A 304 -20.38 4.82 -2.05
N LEU A 305 -20.27 5.51 -0.92
CA LEU A 305 -20.15 6.97 -0.87
C LEU A 305 -18.97 7.50 -1.71
N LEU A 306 -17.84 6.79 -1.74
CA LEU A 306 -16.65 7.19 -2.48
C LEU A 306 -16.79 7.04 -4.01
N SER A 307 -17.79 6.31 -4.48
CA SER A 307 -18.09 6.14 -5.91
C SER A 307 -18.96 7.27 -6.47
N LEU A 308 -19.62 8.06 -5.62
CA LEU A 308 -20.57 9.10 -6.06
C LEU A 308 -20.02 10.08 -7.11
N PRO A 309 -18.80 10.65 -7.03
CA PRO A 309 -18.35 11.58 -8.05
C PRO A 309 -18.21 10.91 -9.44
N TYR A 310 -17.81 9.64 -9.47
CA TYR A 310 -17.78 8.86 -10.70
C TYR A 310 -19.19 8.57 -11.22
N LEU A 311 -20.08 8.04 -10.37
CA LEU A 311 -21.44 7.64 -10.73
C LEU A 311 -22.33 8.82 -11.13
N LEU A 312 -22.11 10.00 -10.55
CA LEU A 312 -22.77 11.24 -10.95
C LEU A 312 -22.26 11.80 -12.29
N GLY A 313 -21.16 11.24 -12.82
CA GLY A 313 -20.53 11.67 -14.07
C GLY A 313 -19.85 13.04 -13.97
N LEU A 314 -19.33 13.39 -12.78
CA LEU A 314 -18.63 14.66 -12.58
C LEU A 314 -17.31 14.65 -13.35
N LYS A 315 -16.97 15.78 -13.98
CA LYS A 315 -15.77 15.93 -14.81
C LYS A 315 -14.98 17.18 -14.49
N GLY A 316 -13.66 17.12 -14.66
CA GLY A 316 -12.76 18.23 -14.38
C GLY A 316 -13.01 18.82 -12.99
N ASP A 317 -13.04 20.15 -12.86
CA ASP A 317 -13.20 20.81 -11.56
C ASP A 317 -14.59 20.65 -10.94
N LYS A 318 -15.58 20.12 -11.69
CA LYS A 318 -16.93 19.83 -11.13
C LYS A 318 -16.91 18.75 -10.05
N VAL A 319 -15.81 18.00 -9.93
CA VAL A 319 -15.61 17.07 -8.80
C VAL A 319 -15.53 17.82 -7.47
N PHE A 320 -15.11 19.09 -7.46
CA PHE A 320 -15.08 19.90 -6.24
C PHE A 320 -16.45 20.53 -5.94
N ALA A 321 -17.48 19.69 -5.81
CA ALA A 321 -18.83 20.15 -5.48
C ALA A 321 -18.83 20.97 -4.18
N TYR A 322 -19.54 22.11 -4.19
CA TYR A 322 -19.69 23.03 -3.06
C TYR A 322 -18.34 23.45 -2.43
N PRO A 323 -17.45 24.12 -3.19
CA PRO A 323 -16.11 24.49 -2.70
C PRO A 323 -16.17 25.48 -1.52
N GLU A 324 -17.22 26.29 -1.45
CA GLU A 324 -17.48 27.23 -0.33
C GLU A 324 -17.95 26.55 0.96
N GLY A 325 -18.18 25.24 0.94
CA GLY A 325 -18.63 24.44 2.08
C GLY A 325 -20.08 23.97 1.95
N TYR A 326 -20.36 22.80 2.55
CA TYR A 326 -21.67 22.12 2.51
C TYR A 326 -22.11 21.59 3.88
N ILE A 327 -21.20 21.52 4.86
CA ILE A 327 -21.50 21.13 6.25
C ILE A 327 -21.20 22.33 7.16
N ARG A 328 -22.06 22.54 8.15
CA ARG A 328 -21.91 23.54 9.19
C ARG A 328 -21.88 22.85 10.56
N PRO A 329 -21.09 23.36 11.52
CA PRO A 329 -21.13 22.85 12.88
C PRO A 329 -22.48 23.18 13.53
N ASN A 330 -22.91 22.35 14.47
CA ASN A 330 -24.02 22.68 15.36
C ASN A 330 -23.70 23.98 16.13
N LYS A 331 -24.60 24.96 16.07
CA LYS A 331 -24.35 26.30 16.63
C LYS A 331 -24.26 26.29 18.15
N GLU A 332 -25.16 25.57 18.82
CA GLU A 332 -25.15 25.50 20.29
C GLU A 332 -23.86 24.83 20.80
N LEU A 333 -23.47 23.69 20.22
CA LEU A 333 -22.25 22.98 20.59
C LEU A 333 -21.00 23.82 20.28
N ALA A 334 -20.96 24.51 19.14
CA ALA A 334 -19.83 25.38 18.80
C ALA A 334 -19.65 26.50 19.84
N GLU A 335 -20.75 27.13 20.28
CA GLU A 335 -20.71 28.16 21.32
C GLU A 335 -20.36 27.59 22.70
N GLU A 336 -20.84 26.40 23.05
CA GLU A 336 -20.45 25.72 24.29
C GLU A 336 -18.95 25.44 24.31
N PHE A 337 -18.41 24.83 23.25
CA PHE A 337 -16.98 24.54 23.13
C PHE A 337 -16.15 25.82 23.16
N LYS A 338 -16.62 26.87 22.48
CA LYS A 338 -15.97 28.19 22.48
C LYS A 338 -15.84 28.73 23.90
N LYS A 339 -16.92 28.73 24.68
CA LYS A 339 -16.92 29.21 26.07
C LYS A 339 -16.06 28.33 26.98
N LYS A 340 -16.10 27.02 26.79
CA LYS A 340 -15.46 26.05 27.70
C LYS A 340 -13.96 25.89 27.46
N TYR A 341 -13.53 25.84 26.20
CA TYR A 341 -12.15 25.46 25.84
C TYR A 341 -11.40 26.58 25.11
N PHE A 342 -12.10 27.46 24.42
CA PHE A 342 -11.49 28.43 23.50
C PHE A 342 -11.73 29.90 23.90
N ASN A 343 -12.13 30.14 25.16
CA ASN A 343 -12.42 31.49 25.68
C ASN A 343 -11.14 32.24 26.06
N ASN A 344 -10.39 32.66 25.04
CA ASN A 344 -9.18 33.45 25.16
C ASN A 344 -8.86 34.14 23.84
N ASP A 345 -8.04 35.18 23.89
CA ASP A 345 -7.61 35.96 22.71
C ASP A 345 -6.33 35.42 22.06
N LYS A 346 -5.81 34.28 22.53
CA LYS A 346 -4.62 33.64 21.97
C LYS A 346 -4.94 32.94 20.64
N ILE A 347 -3.90 32.78 19.83
CA ILE A 347 -3.92 31.93 18.64
C ILE A 347 -4.09 30.47 19.08
N LYS A 348 -5.15 29.82 18.60
CA LYS A 348 -5.52 28.46 19.00
C LYS A 348 -4.89 27.47 18.01
N VAL A 349 -4.03 26.59 18.50
CA VAL A 349 -3.32 25.61 17.66
C VAL A 349 -3.68 24.19 18.08
N GLY A 350 -4.35 23.47 17.19
CA GLY A 350 -4.67 22.05 17.39
C GLY A 350 -3.55 21.14 16.91
N ILE A 351 -3.11 20.20 17.74
CA ILE A 351 -2.07 19.22 17.42
C ILE A 351 -2.66 17.81 17.35
N LYS A 352 -2.46 17.13 16.23
CA LYS A 352 -2.66 15.70 16.04
C LYS A 352 -1.36 15.10 15.50
N TRP A 353 -0.67 14.32 16.31
CA TRP A 353 0.72 13.92 16.02
C TRP A 353 0.85 12.51 15.49
N GLN A 354 -0.17 11.65 15.66
CA GLN A 354 -0.15 10.31 15.10
C GLN A 354 -1.50 9.90 14.51
N GLY A 355 -1.44 9.18 13.39
CA GLY A 355 -2.55 8.39 12.87
C GLY A 355 -2.74 7.09 13.66
N ASN A 356 -3.53 6.18 13.10
CA ASN A 356 -3.67 4.83 13.64
C ASN A 356 -2.42 4.00 13.26
N THR A 357 -1.55 3.78 14.24
CA THR A 357 -0.26 3.08 14.05
C THR A 357 -0.39 1.57 13.86
N TYR A 358 -1.57 0.99 14.06
CA TYR A 358 -1.84 -0.39 13.70
C TYR A 358 -1.72 -0.62 12.18
N TYR A 359 -2.13 0.38 11.38
CA TYR A 359 -2.13 0.29 9.92
C TYR A 359 -0.99 1.06 9.25
N ASP A 360 -0.52 2.16 9.85
CA ASP A 360 0.47 3.05 9.25
C ASP A 360 1.40 3.63 10.32
N GLN A 361 2.66 3.17 10.33
CA GLN A 361 3.69 3.64 11.27
C GLN A 361 4.41 4.90 10.79
N ASP A 362 4.22 5.32 9.53
CA ASP A 362 4.91 6.46 8.94
C ASP A 362 4.17 7.79 9.19
N ARG A 363 2.88 7.75 9.55
CA ARG A 363 2.09 8.93 9.97
C ARG A 363 2.23 9.22 11.47
N VAL A 364 3.48 9.28 11.94
CA VAL A 364 3.82 9.56 13.34
C VAL A 364 4.87 10.67 13.38
N ILE A 365 4.55 11.76 14.06
CA ILE A 365 5.48 12.86 14.32
C ILE A 365 5.96 12.73 15.77
N PRO A 366 7.25 12.44 16.01
CA PRO A 366 7.80 12.42 17.36
C PRO A 366 7.54 13.72 18.11
N THR A 367 7.05 13.63 19.35
CA THR A 367 6.58 14.78 20.12
C THR A 367 7.66 15.83 20.37
N LYS A 368 8.94 15.41 20.40
CA LYS A 368 10.10 16.31 20.49
C LYS A 368 10.13 17.40 19.42
N PHE A 369 9.57 17.14 18.24
CA PHE A 369 9.52 18.12 17.15
C PHE A 369 8.51 19.25 17.38
N PHE A 370 7.58 19.11 18.33
CA PHE A 370 6.67 20.19 18.71
C PHE A 370 7.27 21.13 19.76
N LYS A 371 8.43 20.81 20.36
CA LYS A 371 9.05 21.66 21.40
C LYS A 371 9.26 23.13 20.93
N PRO A 372 9.72 23.40 19.69
CA PRO A 372 9.86 24.78 19.21
C PRO A 372 8.52 25.54 19.12
N LEU A 373 7.40 24.84 18.90
CA LEU A 373 6.08 25.49 18.85
C LEU A 373 5.71 26.09 20.20
N MET A 374 6.09 25.45 21.31
CA MET A 374 5.77 25.94 22.66
C MET A 374 6.43 27.29 22.99
N ALA A 375 7.40 27.73 22.19
CA ALA A 375 8.03 29.05 22.32
C ALA A 375 7.31 30.17 21.54
N VAL A 376 6.31 29.86 20.71
CA VAL A 376 5.57 30.86 19.96
C VAL A 376 4.65 31.65 20.90
N GLU A 377 4.93 32.94 21.06
CA GLU A 377 4.16 33.82 21.92
C GLU A 377 2.69 33.95 21.48
N ASN A 378 1.82 34.29 22.44
CA ASN A 378 0.38 34.47 22.22
C ASN A 378 -0.34 33.26 21.59
N THR A 379 0.13 32.03 21.88
CA THR A 379 -0.51 30.79 21.43
C THR A 379 -1.09 29.97 22.58
N GLN A 380 -2.13 29.19 22.27
CA GLN A 380 -2.70 28.17 23.13
C GLN A 380 -2.79 26.86 22.33
N TYR A 381 -2.17 25.80 22.86
CA TYR A 381 -2.14 24.49 22.22
C TYR A 381 -3.24 23.58 22.74
N TYR A 382 -3.84 22.80 21.84
CA TYR A 382 -4.91 21.85 22.11
C TYR A 382 -4.55 20.49 21.53
N SER A 383 -4.68 19.43 22.33
CA SER A 383 -4.54 18.06 21.84
C SER A 383 -5.80 17.64 21.09
N PHE A 384 -5.65 17.27 19.82
CA PHE A 384 -6.67 16.62 19.00
C PHE A 384 -6.32 15.15 18.73
N GLN A 385 -5.41 14.59 19.53
CA GLN A 385 -5.07 13.18 19.41
C GLN A 385 -6.25 12.32 19.87
N THR A 386 -6.67 11.45 18.96
CA THR A 386 -7.66 10.40 19.23
C THR A 386 -6.88 9.12 19.52
N PHE A 387 -7.15 8.47 20.66
CA PHE A 387 -6.60 7.17 21.03
C PHE A 387 -7.49 6.04 20.53
#